data_AF-A0A524JJB9-F1
#
_entry.id   AF-A0A524JJB9-F1
#
_cell.length_a   1.000
_cell.length_b   1.000
_cell.length_c   1.000
_cell.angle_alpha   90.00
_cell.angle_beta   90.00
_cell.angle_gamma   90.00
#
_symmetry.space_group_name_H-M   'P 1'
#
loop_
_entity.id
_entity.type
_entity.pdbx_description
1 polymer ?
#
loop_
_entity_poly.entity_id
_entity_poly.type
_entity_poly.pdbx_seq_one_letter_code
_entity_poly.pdbx_strand_id
1 'polypeptide(L)'
;MEELEKKLGYRFKDRDLLRSALTHKSFNEGGKNHGLDNERLEFLGDSVIGLVITDYLYRRCRDNREGDLAKLRAHLVSSNLLFKVAKTIGLGGHIRLGRGEEKNQGRRNSKIVSSCFEGLIGALYLDSDFATA
;
A
#
# COMPACT_ATOMS: atom_id res chain seq x y z
N MET A 1 15.31 -3.89 -2.38
CA MET A 1 14.56 -2.62 -2.56
C MET A 1 14.73 -2.09 -3.97
N GLU A 2 15.92 -2.10 -4.56
CA GLU A 2 16.14 -1.65 -5.95
C GLU A 2 15.28 -2.38 -6.99
N GLU A 3 15.08 -3.70 -6.86
CA GLU A 3 14.17 -4.44 -7.74
C GLU A 3 12.72 -3.94 -7.67
N LEU A 4 12.25 -3.56 -6.47
CA LEU A 4 10.90 -3.03 -6.28
C LEU A 4 10.79 -1.63 -6.88
N GLU A 5 11.76 -0.75 -6.61
CA GLU A 5 11.86 0.59 -7.21
C GLU A 5 11.83 0.51 -8.74
N LYS A 6 12.56 -0.46 -9.33
CA LYS A 6 12.53 -0.72 -10.77
C LYS A 6 11.16 -1.16 -11.28
N LYS A 7 10.43 -2.02 -10.56
CA LYS A 7 9.07 -2.44 -10.91
C LYS A 7 8.05 -1.31 -10.78
N LEU A 8 8.26 -0.41 -9.82
CA LEU A 8 7.44 0.79 -9.64
C LEU A 8 7.73 1.86 -10.69
N GLY A 9 8.89 1.82 -11.34
CA GLY A 9 9.34 2.91 -12.22
C GLY A 9 9.68 4.18 -11.45
N TYR A 10 9.88 4.08 -10.12
CA TYR A 10 10.13 5.20 -9.23
C TYR A 10 11.30 4.88 -8.30
N ARG A 11 12.22 5.84 -8.15
CA ARG A 11 13.36 5.74 -7.23
C ARG A 11 13.12 6.69 -6.06
N PHE A 12 13.06 6.13 -4.85
CA PHE A 12 12.80 6.92 -3.65
C PHE A 12 13.97 7.86 -3.35
N LYS A 13 13.65 9.11 -3.01
CA LYS A 13 14.62 10.09 -2.49
C LYS A 13 14.94 9.76 -1.03
N ASP A 14 13.90 9.47 -0.24
CA ASP A 14 13.99 8.96 1.11
C ASP A 14 13.70 7.45 1.15
N ARG A 15 14.76 6.65 1.30
CA ARG A 15 14.64 5.19 1.38
C ARG A 15 14.07 4.71 2.72
N ASP A 16 14.07 5.54 3.76
CA ASP A 16 13.48 5.17 5.04
C ASP A 16 11.95 5.20 4.98
N LEU A 17 11.35 6.03 4.11
CA LEU A 17 9.92 5.95 3.78
C LEU A 17 9.56 4.60 3.15
N LEU A 18 10.30 4.18 2.12
CA LEU A 18 10.11 2.87 1.49
C LEU A 18 10.31 1.73 2.50
N ARG A 19 11.33 1.84 3.35
CA ARG A 19 11.60 0.84 4.39
C ARG A 19 10.46 0.74 5.39
N SER A 20 9.90 1.86 5.83
CA SER A 20 8.79 1.94 6.77
C SER A 20 7.51 1.35 6.15
N ALA A 21 7.21 1.71 4.90
CA ALA A 21 6.08 1.15 4.13
C ALA A 21 6.11 -0.38 4.02
N LEU A 22 7.31 -0.96 3.95
CA LEU A 22 7.53 -2.40 3.85
C LEU A 22 7.71 -3.10 5.21
N THR A 23 7.58 -2.38 6.33
CA THR A 23 7.77 -2.96 7.67
C THR A 23 6.42 -3.13 8.36
N HIS A 24 5.97 -4.38 8.49
CA HIS A 24 4.78 -4.68 9.26
C HIS A 24 5.07 -4.57 10.77
N LYS A 25 4.09 -4.16 11.57
CA LYS A 25 4.25 -3.97 13.02
C LYS A 25 4.84 -5.16 13.78
N SER A 26 4.55 -6.39 13.33
CA SER A 26 5.12 -7.60 13.96
C SER A 26 6.65 -7.67 13.87
N PHE A 27 7.26 -6.97 12.92
CA PHE A 27 8.72 -6.87 12.82
C PHE A 27 9.34 -6.16 14.03
N ASN A 28 8.59 -5.26 14.68
CA ASN A 28 9.03 -4.44 15.80
C ASN A 28 8.66 -5.04 17.17
N GLU A 29 8.02 -6.22 17.21
CA GLU A 29 7.70 -6.92 18.46
C GLU A 29 8.98 -7.20 19.28
N GLY A 30 9.15 -6.47 20.39
CA GLY A 30 10.30 -6.62 21.31
C GLY A 30 11.31 -5.46 21.33
N GLY A 31 11.09 -4.34 20.63
CA GLY A 31 12.01 -3.18 20.64
C GLY A 31 11.32 -1.82 20.72
N LYS A 32 12.03 -0.80 21.24
CA LYS A 32 11.58 0.59 21.50
C LYS A 32 11.20 1.42 20.25
N ASN A 33 11.08 0.81 19.08
CA ASN A 33 10.93 1.51 17.81
C ASN A 33 9.45 1.68 17.42
N HIS A 34 8.68 2.36 18.27
CA HIS A 34 7.35 2.81 17.91
C HIS A 34 7.45 3.84 16.77
N GLY A 35 6.79 3.58 15.63
CA GLY A 35 6.71 4.51 14.49
C GLY A 35 7.58 4.19 13.27
N LEU A 36 8.23 3.02 13.22
CA LEU A 36 8.97 2.53 12.03
C LEU A 36 8.23 1.45 11.24
N ASP A 37 6.95 1.23 11.54
CA ASP A 37 6.07 0.34 10.79
C ASP A 37 5.21 1.13 9.79
N ASN A 38 4.44 0.38 9.01
CA ASN A 38 3.64 0.90 7.92
C ASN A 38 2.30 1.51 8.35
N GLU A 39 1.86 1.43 9.62
CA GLU A 39 0.47 1.75 9.99
C GLU A 39 0.09 3.22 9.69
N ARG A 40 1.01 4.17 9.94
CA ARG A 40 0.76 5.60 9.60
C ARG A 40 0.76 5.86 8.11
N LEU A 41 1.60 5.15 7.36
CA LEU A 41 1.69 5.26 5.91
C LEU A 41 0.48 4.60 5.24
N GLU A 42 0.00 3.48 5.78
CA GLU A 42 -1.23 2.79 5.38
C GLU A 42 -2.42 3.75 5.51
N PHE A 43 -2.58 4.36 6.68
CA PHE A 43 -3.65 5.33 6.91
C PHE A 43 -3.66 6.47 5.88
N LEU A 44 -2.49 7.02 5.56
CA LEU A 44 -2.36 8.05 4.52
C LEU A 44 -2.65 7.48 3.13
N GLY A 45 -2.08 6.32 2.82
CA GLY A 45 -2.17 5.66 1.52
C GLY A 45 -3.59 5.25 1.14
N ASP A 46 -4.40 4.77 2.08
CA ASP A 46 -5.82 4.49 1.87
C ASP A 46 -6.57 5.74 1.38
N SER A 47 -6.30 6.90 2.00
CA SER A 47 -6.90 8.17 1.59
C SER A 47 -6.46 8.60 0.19
N VAL A 48 -5.17 8.43 -0.14
CA VAL A 48 -4.61 8.76 -1.47
C VAL A 48 -5.24 7.86 -2.55
N ILE A 49 -5.24 6.54 -2.35
CA ILE A 49 -5.86 5.57 -3.26
C ILE A 49 -7.35 5.88 -3.42
N GLY A 50 -8.04 6.15 -2.31
CA GLY A 50 -9.45 6.51 -2.30
C GLY A 50 -9.74 7.72 -3.19
N LEU A 51 -8.93 8.78 -3.10
CA LEU A 51 -9.10 9.98 -3.91
C LEU A 51 -8.80 9.71 -5.39
N VAL A 52 -7.69 9.02 -5.72
CA VAL A 52 -7.32 8.67 -7.10
C VAL A 52 -8.42 7.86 -7.77
N ILE A 53 -8.94 6.84 -7.10
CA ILE A 53 -10.03 6.01 -7.62
C ILE A 53 -11.33 6.82 -7.75
N THR A 54 -11.66 7.69 -6.79
CA THR A 54 -12.84 8.55 -6.87
C THR A 54 -12.75 9.53 -8.04
N ASP A 55 -11.61 10.20 -8.24
CA ASP A 55 -11.42 11.12 -9.37
C ASP A 55 -11.51 10.38 -10.71
N TYR A 56 -10.88 9.20 -10.81
CA TYR A 56 -10.96 8.35 -12.00
C TYR A 56 -12.40 7.96 -12.34
N LEU A 57 -13.15 7.45 -11.36
CA LEU A 57 -14.54 7.03 -11.54
C LEU A 57 -15.43 8.23 -11.90
N TYR A 58 -15.28 9.37 -11.22
CA TYR A 58 -16.05 10.58 -11.51
C TYR A 58 -15.86 11.05 -12.96
N ARG A 59 -14.62 11.01 -13.47
CA ARG A 59 -14.32 11.46 -14.84
C ARG A 59 -14.73 10.45 -15.92
N ARG A 60 -14.60 9.15 -15.65
CA ARG A 60 -14.78 8.09 -16.66
C ARG A 60 -16.15 7.42 -16.67
N CYS A 61 -16.86 7.44 -15.55
CA CYS A 61 -18.16 6.77 -15.38
C CYS A 61 -19.29 7.82 -15.29
N ARG A 62 -19.38 8.70 -16.29
CA ARG A 62 -20.27 9.88 -16.27
C ARG A 62 -21.77 9.55 -16.20
N ASP A 63 -22.16 8.37 -16.69
CA ASP A 63 -23.57 7.94 -16.73
C ASP A 63 -23.99 7.19 -15.45
N ASN A 64 -23.05 6.89 -14.55
CA ASN A 64 -23.33 6.20 -13.30
C ASN A 64 -23.87 7.16 -12.24
N ARG A 65 -24.82 6.68 -11.44
CA ARG A 65 -25.28 7.39 -10.25
C ARG A 65 -24.27 7.25 -9.11
N GLU A 66 -24.35 8.14 -8.14
CA GLU A 66 -23.47 8.15 -6.95
C GLU A 66 -23.39 6.76 -6.28
N GLY A 67 -24.53 6.10 -6.05
CA GLY A 67 -24.54 4.77 -5.42
C GLY A 67 -23.83 3.68 -6.23
N ASP A 68 -23.81 3.77 -7.56
CA ASP A 68 -23.06 2.83 -8.41
C ASP A 68 -21.56 3.13 -8.37
N LEU A 69 -21.19 4.42 -8.37
CA LEU A 69 -19.81 4.87 -8.20
C LEU A 69 -19.26 4.44 -6.84
N ALA A 70 -20.05 4.55 -5.77
CA ALA A 70 -19.67 4.12 -4.43
C ALA A 70 -19.41 2.60 -4.36
N LYS A 71 -20.26 1.78 -5.00
CA LYS A 71 -20.05 0.32 -5.10
C LYS A 71 -18.78 -0.02 -5.87
N LEU A 72 -18.54 0.64 -7.01
CA LEU A 72 -17.32 0.46 -7.79
C LEU A 72 -16.08 0.86 -6.99
N ARG A 73 -16.12 2.02 -6.33
CA ARG A 73 -15.03 2.47 -5.45
C ARG A 73 -14.74 1.44 -4.37
N ALA A 74 -15.77 0.98 -3.64
CA ALA A 74 -15.61 0.00 -2.56
C ALA A 74 -14.96 -1.31 -3.06
N HIS A 75 -15.29 -1.74 -4.27
CA HIS A 75 -14.63 -2.89 -4.90
C HIS A 75 -13.16 -2.61 -5.23
N LEU A 76 -12.88 -1.44 -5.82
CA LEU A 76 -11.55 -1.05 -6.30
C LEU A 76 -10.54 -0.81 -5.17
N VAL A 77 -10.99 -0.29 -4.03
CA VAL A 77 -10.14 -0.09 -2.83
C VAL A 77 -10.15 -1.29 -1.89
N SER A 78 -10.80 -2.40 -2.26
CA SER A 78 -10.87 -3.57 -1.39
C SER A 78 -9.50 -4.23 -1.20
N SER A 79 -9.21 -4.69 0.03
CA SER A 79 -7.97 -5.41 0.34
C SER A 79 -7.71 -6.59 -0.60
N ASN A 80 -8.75 -7.26 -1.07
CA ASN A 80 -8.63 -8.36 -2.03
C ASN A 80 -8.11 -7.90 -3.40
N LEU A 81 -8.56 -6.75 -3.90
CA LEU A 81 -8.06 -6.22 -5.17
C LEU A 81 -6.66 -5.63 -4.99
N LEU A 82 -6.44 -4.85 -3.93
CA LEU A 82 -5.12 -4.30 -3.62
C LEU A 82 -4.07 -5.40 -3.43
N PHE A 83 -4.43 -6.51 -2.80
CA PHE A 83 -3.56 -7.69 -2.72
C PHE A 83 -3.19 -8.25 -4.10
N LYS A 84 -4.15 -8.35 -5.03
CA LYS A 84 -3.87 -8.81 -6.40
C LYS A 84 -2.92 -7.86 -7.12
N VAL A 85 -3.10 -6.55 -6.96
CA VAL A 85 -2.19 -5.54 -7.52
C VAL A 85 -0.80 -5.65 -6.90
N ALA A 86 -0.70 -5.74 -5.58
CA ALA A 86 0.56 -5.91 -4.87
C ALA A 86 1.34 -7.17 -5.32
N LYS A 87 0.63 -8.24 -5.73
CA LYS A 87 1.26 -9.44 -6.28
C LYS A 87 1.90 -9.23 -7.65
N THR A 88 1.40 -8.33 -8.50
CA THR A 88 1.98 -8.10 -9.84
C THR A 88 3.39 -7.51 -9.75
N ILE A 89 3.65 -6.72 -8.71
CA ILE A 89 4.99 -6.18 -8.40
C ILE A 89 5.80 -7.09 -7.47
N GLY A 90 5.23 -8.21 -7.00
CA GLY A 90 5.89 -9.13 -6.07
C GLY A 90 6.11 -8.55 -4.68
N LEU A 91 5.23 -7.65 -4.21
CA LEU A 91 5.42 -6.86 -2.98
C LEU A 91 5.72 -7.73 -1.74
N GLY A 92 5.03 -8.87 -1.59
CA GLY A 92 5.19 -9.77 -0.44
C GLY A 92 6.63 -10.27 -0.22
N GLY A 93 7.44 -10.36 -1.28
CA GLY A 93 8.86 -10.73 -1.17
C GLY A 93 9.72 -9.64 -0.51
N HIS A 94 9.24 -8.41 -0.45
CA HIS A 94 9.96 -7.26 0.11
C HIS A 94 9.51 -6.87 1.52
N ILE A 95 8.39 -7.43 2.02
CA ILE A 95 7.84 -7.10 3.34
C ILE A 95 8.73 -7.66 4.45
N ARG A 96 8.91 -6.90 5.53
CA ARG A 96 9.62 -7.28 6.74
C ARG A 96 8.60 -7.68 7.80
N LEU A 97 8.71 -8.91 8.30
CA LEU A 97 7.78 -9.50 9.26
C LEU A 97 8.52 -10.00 10.50
N GLY A 98 7.83 -9.99 11.64
CA GLY A 98 8.26 -10.71 12.82
C GLY A 98 8.30 -12.22 12.57
N ARG A 99 9.05 -12.96 13.39
CA ARG A 99 9.23 -14.42 13.23
C ARG A 99 7.90 -15.19 13.26
N GLY A 100 6.93 -14.74 14.05
CA GLY A 100 5.61 -15.36 14.13
C GLY A 100 4.83 -15.22 12.81
N GLU A 101 4.73 -14.00 12.29
CA GLU A 101 4.06 -13.74 11.02
C GLU A 101 4.76 -14.40 9.82
N GLU A 102 6.09 -14.47 9.84
CA GLU A 102 6.83 -15.19 8.80
C GLU A 102 6.45 -16.68 8.77
N LYS A 103 6.35 -17.34 9.95
CA LYS A 103 5.90 -18.74 10.06
C LYS A 103 4.46 -18.94 9.59
N ASN A 104 3.60 -17.95 9.81
CA ASN A 104 2.19 -17.98 9.40
C ASN A 104 1.98 -17.59 7.93
N GLN A 105 3.04 -17.56 7.12
CA GLN A 105 2.99 -17.19 5.70
C GLN A 105 2.48 -15.75 5.48
N GLY A 106 2.81 -14.82 6.38
CA GLY A 106 2.35 -13.44 6.33
C GLY A 106 2.65 -12.71 5.01
N ARG A 107 3.70 -13.11 4.28
CA ARG A 107 4.03 -12.61 2.93
C ARG A 107 2.97 -12.91 1.87
N ARG A 108 2.06 -13.85 2.15
CA ARG A 108 0.92 -14.25 1.30
C ARG A 108 -0.43 -13.89 1.93
N ASN A 109 -0.43 -13.32 3.13
CA ASN A 109 -1.64 -12.89 3.79
C ASN A 109 -2.17 -11.63 3.11
N SER A 110 -3.42 -11.68 2.63
CA SER A 110 -4.01 -10.59 1.87
C SER A 110 -4.05 -9.28 2.67
N LYS A 111 -4.36 -9.34 3.97
CA LYS A 111 -4.46 -8.15 4.83
C LYS A 111 -3.10 -7.48 5.03
N ILE A 112 -2.06 -8.26 5.33
CA ILE A 112 -0.70 -7.72 5.54
C ILE A 112 -0.17 -7.10 4.26
N VAL A 113 -0.32 -7.81 3.14
CA VAL A 113 0.22 -7.36 1.85
C VAL A 113 -0.56 -6.16 1.32
N SER A 114 -1.89 -6.10 1.50
CA SER A 114 -2.68 -4.91 1.11
C SER A 114 -2.32 -3.69 1.97
N SER A 115 -2.18 -3.86 3.28
CA SER A 115 -1.76 -2.78 4.21
C SER A 115 -0.36 -2.24 3.84
N CYS A 116 0.59 -3.12 3.51
CA CYS A 116 1.90 -2.68 2.99
C CYS A 116 1.81 -2.01 1.62
N PHE A 117 0.85 -2.39 0.78
CA PHE A 117 0.62 -1.72 -0.51
C PHE A 117 0.06 -0.32 -0.32
N GLU A 118 -0.92 -0.14 0.56
CA GLU A 118 -1.41 1.19 0.96
C GLU A 118 -0.26 2.02 1.54
N GLY A 119 0.52 1.44 2.46
CA GLY A 119 1.72 2.09 3.00
C GLY A 119 2.73 2.50 1.93
N LEU A 120 2.90 1.70 0.89
CA LEU A 120 3.77 2.02 -0.25
C LEU A 120 3.26 3.22 -1.05
N ILE A 121 1.95 3.31 -1.31
CA ILE A 121 1.35 4.48 -1.96
C ILE A 121 1.46 5.73 -1.07
N GLY A 122 1.22 5.59 0.24
CA GLY A 122 1.43 6.68 1.20
C GLY A 122 2.88 7.18 1.21
N ALA A 123 3.86 6.27 1.13
CA ALA A 123 5.27 6.63 1.03
C ALA A 123 5.62 7.30 -0.30
N LEU A 124 5.09 6.81 -1.43
CA LEU A 124 5.27 7.45 -2.75
C LEU A 124 4.74 8.87 -2.73
N TYR A 125 3.54 9.07 -2.21
CA TYR A 125 2.92 10.39 -2.09
C TYR A 125 3.76 11.38 -1.29
N LEU A 126 4.34 10.95 -0.16
CA LEU A 126 5.20 11.81 0.66
C LEU A 126 6.56 12.12 0.01
N ASP A 127 7.13 11.15 -0.71
CA ASP A 127 8.45 11.29 -1.36
C ASP A 127 8.38 12.10 -2.67
N SER A 128 7.22 12.09 -3.32
CA SER A 128 6.94 12.74 -4.61
C SER A 128 5.84 13.80 -4.50
N ASP A 129 4.67 13.52 -5.04
CA ASP A 129 3.47 14.35 -5.10
C ASP A 129 2.23 13.49 -5.40
N PHE A 130 1.05 14.12 -5.46
CA PHE A 130 -0.20 13.46 -5.80
C PHE A 130 -0.29 12.95 -7.25
N ALA A 131 0.43 13.55 -8.19
CA ALA A 131 0.34 13.16 -9.60
C ALA A 131 1.17 11.90 -9.89
N THR A 132 2.22 11.67 -9.10
CA THR A 132 3.13 10.54 -9.20
C THR A 132 2.61 9.31 -8.43
N ALA A 133 1.96 9.53 -7.28
CA ALA A 133 1.40 8.48 -6.42
C ALA A 133 0.12 7.86 -6.97
#